data_AF-A0A376LCK8-F1
#
_entry.id   AF-A0A376LCK8-F1
#
_cell.length_a   1.000
_cell.length_b   1.000
_cell.length_c   1.000
_cell.angle_alpha   90.00
_cell.angle_beta   90.00
_cell.angle_gamma   90.00
#
_symmetry.space_group_name_H-M   'P 1'
#
loop_
_entity.id
_entity.type
_entity.pdbx_description
1 polymer ?
#
loop_
_entity_poly.entity_id
_entity_poly.type
_entity_poly.pdbx_seq_one_letter_code
_entity_poly.pdbx_strand_id
1 'polypeptide(L)'
;MSPHRINIIDTPGHVDFTIEVERSMRVLDGAVMVYCAVGGVQPQSETVWRQANKYKVPRIAFVNKMDRMGANFLKVVNQIKTRLGANPVPLQLAIGAEEHFTGVVDLVKNESYQLERR
;
A
#
# COMPACT_ATOMS: atom_id res chain seq x y z
N MET A 1 5.14 16.30 -20.98
CA MET A 1 3.89 15.69 -20.47
C MET A 1 2.95 16.82 -20.09
N SER A 2 1.68 16.74 -20.49
CA SER A 2 0.65 17.67 -20.02
C SER A 2 0.41 17.46 -18.52
N PRO A 3 0.07 18.51 -17.74
CA PRO A 3 -0.29 18.36 -16.34
C PRO A 3 -1.45 17.35 -16.18
N HIS A 4 -1.31 16.43 -15.23
CA HIS A 4 -2.33 15.45 -14.92
C HIS A 4 -3.24 15.99 -13.81
N ARG A 5 -4.56 15.90 -13.99
CA ARG A 5 -5.53 16.15 -12.93
C ARG A 5 -5.76 14.86 -12.17
N ILE A 6 -5.51 14.88 -10.86
CA ILE A 6 -5.74 13.75 -9.96
C ILE A 6 -6.88 14.14 -9.02
N ASN A 7 -7.92 13.31 -8.95
CA ASN A 7 -9.01 13.46 -7.97
C ASN A 7 -8.84 12.35 -6.91
N ILE A 8 -8.81 12.72 -5.63
CA ILE A 8 -8.66 11.77 -4.52
C ILE A 8 -9.99 11.66 -3.80
N ILE A 9 -10.42 10.42 -3.53
CA ILE A 9 -11.55 10.13 -2.66
C ILE A 9 -10.97 9.50 -1.39
N ASP A 10 -11.16 10.17 -0.26
CA ASP A 10 -10.79 9.60 1.03
C ASP A 10 -11.85 8.58 1.45
N THR A 11 -11.41 7.44 1.97
CA THR A 11 -12.29 6.38 2.46
C THR A 11 -12.01 6.16 3.95
N PRO A 12 -12.96 6.40 4.86
CA PRO A 12 -12.71 6.27 6.28
C PRO A 12 -12.27 4.85 6.65
N GLY A 13 -11.20 4.76 7.45
CA GLY A 13 -10.53 3.50 7.77
C GLY A 13 -11.11 2.74 8.97
N HIS A 14 -12.25 3.15 9.54
CA HIS A 14 -12.90 2.38 10.62
C HIS A 14 -13.88 1.36 10.02
N VAL A 15 -14.09 0.22 10.70
CA VAL A 15 -14.95 -0.87 10.20
C VAL A 15 -16.38 -0.42 9.92
N ASP A 16 -16.86 0.58 10.67
CA ASP A 16 -18.20 1.14 10.52
C ASP A 16 -18.45 1.80 9.16
N PHE A 17 -17.40 2.16 8.42
CA PHE A 17 -17.49 2.84 7.13
C PHE A 17 -17.30 1.89 5.93
N THR A 18 -17.38 0.58 6.15
CA THR A 18 -17.19 -0.43 5.08
C THR A 18 -18.15 -0.25 3.90
N ILE A 19 -19.37 0.26 4.14
CA ILE A 19 -20.35 0.56 3.09
C ILE A 19 -19.92 1.77 2.24
N GLU A 20 -19.39 2.81 2.87
CA GLU A 20 -18.90 4.01 2.17
C GLU A 20 -17.70 3.66 1.30
N VAL A 21 -16.76 2.86 1.82
CA VAL A 21 -15.64 2.32 1.06
C VAL A 21 -16.14 1.54 -0.16
N GLU A 22 -17.16 0.68 0.00
CA GLU A 22 -17.72 -0.06 -1.13
C GLU A 22 -18.34 0.84 -2.20
N ARG A 23 -19.02 1.93 -1.80
CA ARG A 23 -19.59 2.90 -2.73
C ARG A 23 -18.51 3.62 -3.52
N SER A 24 -17.42 4.02 -2.86
CA SER A 24 -16.27 4.64 -3.52
C SER A 24 -15.64 3.70 -4.55
N MET A 25 -15.51 2.40 -4.25
CA MET A 25 -14.95 1.42 -5.20
C MET A 25 -15.72 1.30 -6.53
N ARG A 26 -16.98 1.74 -6.60
CA ARG A 26 -17.76 1.71 -7.85
C ARG A 26 -17.38 2.79 -8.86
N VAL A 27 -16.75 3.86 -8.39
CA VAL A 27 -16.46 5.06 -9.19
C VAL A 27 -14.95 5.32 -9.34
N LEU A 28 -14.11 4.48 -8.72
CA LEU A 28 -12.66 4.63 -8.76
C LEU A 28 -12.07 3.94 -10.00
N ASP A 29 -11.26 4.69 -10.74
CA ASP A 29 -10.43 4.15 -11.82
C ASP A 29 -9.22 3.37 -11.28
N GLY A 30 -8.87 3.57 -10.01
CA GLY A 30 -7.77 2.89 -9.33
C GLY A 30 -7.73 3.24 -7.85
N ALA A 31 -6.96 2.48 -7.07
CA ALA A 31 -6.80 2.71 -5.64
C ALA A 31 -5.36 2.52 -5.17
N VAL A 32 -4.96 3.28 -4.15
CA VAL A 32 -3.71 3.04 -3.41
C VAL A 32 -4.09 2.41 -2.07
N MET A 33 -3.70 1.15 -1.87
CA MET A 33 -3.92 0.43 -0.62
C MET A 33 -2.69 0.56 0.27
N VAL A 34 -2.86 1.20 1.43
CA VAL A 34 -1.79 1.47 2.37
C VAL A 34 -1.74 0.38 3.43
N TYR A 35 -0.57 -0.24 3.59
CA TYR A 35 -0.32 -1.29 4.58
C TYR A 35 0.73 -0.81 5.59
N CYS A 36 0.58 -1.17 6.86
CA CYS A 36 1.57 -0.91 7.88
C CYS A 36 2.70 -1.94 7.79
N ALA A 37 3.97 -1.52 7.78
CA ALA A 37 5.12 -2.44 7.75
C ALA A 37 5.17 -3.40 8.95
N VAL A 38 4.57 -3.02 10.07
CA VAL A 38 4.51 -3.84 11.30
C VAL A 38 3.34 -4.82 11.24
N GLY A 39 2.12 -4.27 11.07
CA GLY A 39 0.87 -5.02 11.13
C GLY A 39 0.54 -5.81 9.87
N GLY A 40 1.04 -5.36 8.72
CA GLY A 40 0.81 -5.94 7.40
C GLY A 40 -0.65 -6.01 7.01
N VAL A 41 -1.07 -7.15 6.43
CA VAL A 41 -2.46 -7.41 6.04
C VAL A 41 -3.30 -7.65 7.30
N GLN A 42 -4.41 -6.93 7.41
CA GLN A 42 -5.38 -7.03 8.50
C GLN A 42 -6.77 -7.43 7.98
N PRO A 43 -7.67 -7.96 8.84
CA PRO A 43 -9.01 -8.39 8.43
C PRO A 43 -9.79 -7.32 7.64
N GLN A 44 -9.64 -6.05 8.02
CA GLN A 44 -10.27 -4.96 7.30
C GLN A 44 -9.69 -4.76 5.90
N SER A 45 -8.35 -4.78 5.76
CA SER A 45 -7.72 -4.68 4.44
C SER A 45 -8.10 -5.84 3.51
N GLU A 46 -8.40 -7.03 4.05
CA GLU A 46 -8.93 -8.15 3.26
C GLU A 46 -10.35 -7.86 2.76
N THR A 47 -11.21 -7.28 3.60
CA THR A 47 -12.56 -6.87 3.20
C THR A 47 -12.52 -5.82 2.08
N VAL A 48 -11.69 -4.78 2.23
CA VAL A 48 -11.53 -3.74 1.21
C VAL A 48 -10.90 -4.32 -0.07
N TRP A 49 -9.97 -5.26 0.06
CA TRP A 49 -9.40 -5.97 -1.10
C TRP A 49 -10.46 -6.75 -1.89
N ARG A 50 -11.35 -7.47 -1.20
CA ARG A 50 -12.47 -8.18 -1.84
C ARG A 50 -13.43 -7.22 -2.54
N GLN A 51 -13.72 -6.06 -1.96
CA GLN A 51 -14.54 -5.04 -2.60
C GLN A 51 -13.87 -4.51 -3.88
N ALA A 52 -12.59 -4.18 -3.81
CA ALA A 52 -11.84 -3.74 -4.99
C ALA A 52 -11.76 -4.83 -6.09
N ASN A 53 -11.68 -6.11 -5.72
CA ASN A 53 -11.76 -7.23 -6.66
C ASN A 53 -13.13 -7.29 -7.35
N LYS A 54 -14.23 -7.17 -6.58
CA LYS A 54 -15.60 -7.19 -7.09
C LYS A 54 -15.83 -6.14 -8.18
N TYR A 55 -15.29 -4.94 -7.98
CA TYR A 55 -15.41 -3.84 -8.95
C TYR A 55 -14.23 -3.74 -9.92
N LYS A 56 -13.30 -4.71 -9.91
CA LYS A 56 -12.13 -4.78 -10.81
C LYS A 56 -11.26 -3.52 -10.79
N VAL A 57 -11.17 -2.84 -9.64
CA VAL A 57 -10.38 -1.62 -9.46
C VAL A 57 -8.89 -1.97 -9.44
N PRO A 58 -8.05 -1.45 -10.35
CA PRO A 58 -6.60 -1.68 -10.31
C PRO A 58 -5.98 -1.00 -9.09
N ARG A 59 -4.90 -1.58 -8.56
CA ARG A 59 -4.37 -1.20 -7.24
C ARG A 59 -2.86 -1.06 -7.22
N ILE A 60 -2.40 -0.06 -6.48
CA ILE A 60 -1.02 0.06 -6.00
C ILE A 60 -1.02 -0.27 -4.51
N ALA A 61 -0.09 -1.10 -4.05
CA ALA A 61 0.14 -1.34 -2.63
C ALA A 61 1.28 -0.46 -2.13
N PHE A 62 1.05 0.32 -1.08
CA PHE A 62 2.06 1.16 -0.44
C PHE A 62 2.31 0.69 0.99
N VAL A 63 3.54 0.30 1.31
CA VAL A 63 3.92 -0.13 2.66
C VAL A 63 4.49 1.08 3.41
N ASN A 64 3.80 1.53 4.47
CA ASN A 64 4.20 2.67 5.28
C ASN A 64 4.86 2.24 6.61
N LYS A 65 5.35 3.24 7.36
CA LYS A 65 5.87 3.05 8.73
C LYS A 65 7.09 2.13 8.82
N MET A 66 7.97 2.20 7.82
CA MET A 66 9.24 1.45 7.85
C MET A 66 10.17 1.91 8.98
N ASP A 67 9.93 3.09 9.56
CA ASP A 67 10.61 3.66 10.74
C ASP A 67 10.21 3.02 12.08
N ARG A 68 9.19 2.16 12.12
CA ARG A 68 8.66 1.59 13.36
C ARG A 68 9.32 0.26 13.73
N MET A 69 9.45 0.02 15.03
CA MET A 69 9.90 -1.27 15.55
C MET A 69 9.03 -2.42 15.05
N GLY A 70 9.66 -3.49 14.57
CA GLY A 70 9.02 -4.63 13.93
C GLY A 70 8.63 -4.41 12.47
N ALA A 71 9.07 -3.33 11.83
CA ALA A 71 8.79 -3.07 10.42
C ALA A 71 9.45 -4.12 9.52
N ASN A 72 8.66 -4.74 8.64
CA ASN A 72 9.18 -5.73 7.71
C ASN A 72 8.43 -5.68 6.37
N PHE A 73 9.04 -5.00 5.39
CA PHE A 73 8.50 -4.84 4.05
C PHE A 73 8.20 -6.19 3.35
N LEU A 74 9.17 -7.11 3.35
CA LEU A 74 9.05 -8.39 2.64
C LEU A 74 7.98 -9.30 3.28
N LYS A 75 7.81 -9.24 4.60
CA LYS A 75 6.68 -9.89 5.30
C LYS A 75 5.35 -9.37 4.76
N VAL A 76 5.18 -8.05 4.60
CA VAL A 76 3.95 -7.48 4.04
C VAL A 76 3.73 -7.92 2.60
N VAL A 77 4.76 -7.91 1.76
CA VAL A 77 4.68 -8.44 0.38
C VAL A 77 4.23 -9.90 0.38
N ASN A 78 4.82 -10.75 1.23
CA ASN A 78 4.43 -12.14 1.35
C ASN A 78 2.98 -12.31 1.84
N GLN A 79 2.52 -11.48 2.76
CA GLN A 79 1.13 -11.49 3.22
C GLN A 79 0.15 -11.05 2.12
N ILE A 80 0.50 -10.06 1.29
CA ILE A 80 -0.31 -9.68 0.12
C ILE A 80 -0.45 -10.89 -0.83
N LYS A 81 0.63 -11.63 -1.07
CA LYS A 81 0.59 -12.85 -1.88
C LYS A 81 -0.31 -13.94 -1.25
N THR A 82 -0.04 -14.27 0.01
CA THR A 82 -0.62 -15.45 0.66
C THR A 82 -2.02 -15.23 1.24
N ARG A 83 -2.32 -14.05 1.78
CA ARG A 83 -3.62 -13.74 2.41
C ARG A 83 -4.60 -13.08 1.44
N LEU A 84 -4.12 -12.25 0.51
CA LEU A 84 -4.99 -11.57 -0.46
C LEU A 84 -5.09 -12.32 -1.80
N GLY A 85 -4.31 -13.40 -1.98
CA GLY A 85 -4.24 -14.17 -3.22
C GLY A 85 -3.73 -13.36 -4.42
N ALA A 86 -2.96 -12.31 -4.16
CA ALA A 86 -2.47 -11.39 -5.18
C ALA A 86 -1.11 -11.81 -5.74
N ASN A 87 -0.69 -11.18 -6.85
CA ASN A 87 0.65 -11.31 -7.40
C ASN A 87 1.42 -9.99 -7.21
N PRO A 88 1.91 -9.67 -5.99
CA PRO A 88 2.60 -8.41 -5.75
C PRO A 88 3.94 -8.37 -6.48
N VAL A 89 4.21 -7.25 -7.14
CA VAL A 89 5.49 -6.97 -7.80
C VAL A 89 6.13 -5.77 -7.09
N PRO A 90 7.15 -5.98 -6.24
CA PRO A 90 7.87 -4.88 -5.61
C PRO A 90 8.52 -3.99 -6.67
N LEU A 91 8.18 -2.69 -6.65
CA LEU A 91 8.85 -1.68 -7.49
C LEU A 91 9.99 -0.98 -6.73
N GLN A 92 9.89 -0.95 -5.40
CA GLN A 92 10.88 -0.37 -4.51
C GLN A 92 11.16 -1.32 -3.35
N LEU A 93 12.40 -1.31 -2.85
CA LEU A 93 12.84 -2.02 -1.64
C LEU A 93 13.32 -1.03 -0.59
N ALA A 94 12.98 -1.26 0.67
CA ALA A 94 13.47 -0.45 1.77
C ALA A 94 14.96 -0.70 2.03
N ILE A 95 15.70 0.37 2.32
CA ILE A 95 17.08 0.33 2.82
C ILE A 95 16.99 0.41 4.34
N GLY A 96 17.27 -0.72 4.99
CA GLY A 96 17.09 -0.90 6.43
C GLY A 96 15.61 -0.90 6.85
N ALA A 97 15.41 -0.91 8.17
CA ALA A 97 14.11 -0.85 8.82
C ALA A 97 14.28 -0.18 10.19
N GLU A 98 13.17 0.22 10.79
CA GLU A 98 13.13 0.83 12.12
C GLU A 98 14.02 2.09 12.19
N GLU A 99 14.81 2.23 13.25
CA GLU A 99 15.79 3.30 13.40
C GLU A 99 16.91 3.28 12.35
N HIS A 100 17.08 2.18 11.61
CA HIS A 100 18.02 2.04 10.50
C HIS A 100 17.37 2.25 9.13
N PHE A 101 16.09 2.63 9.07
CA PHE A 101 15.45 2.95 7.79
C PHE A 101 16.02 4.26 7.24
N THR A 102 16.79 4.19 6.16
CA THR A 102 17.50 5.36 5.59
C THR A 102 17.05 5.71 4.19
N GLY A 103 16.24 4.90 3.52
CA GLY A 103 15.84 5.18 2.15
C GLY A 103 15.17 4.02 1.44
N VAL A 104 15.08 4.12 0.12
CA VAL A 104 14.54 3.08 -0.75
C VAL A 104 15.41 2.90 -1.99
N VAL A 105 15.51 1.68 -2.49
CA VAL A 105 16.04 1.35 -3.81
C VAL A 105 14.87 1.27 -4.79
N ASP A 106 14.92 2.06 -5.85
CA ASP A 106 13.98 2.02 -6.98
C ASP A 106 14.49 1.03 -8.02
N LEU A 107 13.79 -0.09 -8.17
CA LEU A 107 14.18 -1.17 -9.07
C LEU A 107 13.89 -0.86 -10.54
N VAL A 108 13.02 0.10 -10.82
CA VAL A 108 12.66 0.51 -12.20
C VAL A 108 13.74 1.42 -12.76
N LYS A 109 14.24 2.35 -11.95
CA LYS A 109 15.32 3.27 -12.34
C LYS A 109 16.72 2.73 -12.06
N ASN A 110 16.83 1.70 -11.22
CA ASN A 110 18.09 1.18 -10.71
C ASN A 110 18.90 2.25 -9.94
N GLU A 111 18.21 3.02 -9.10
CA GLU A 111 18.74 4.12 -8.28
C GLU A 111 18.31 3.97 -6.82
N SER A 112 19.04 4.59 -5.88
CA SER A 112 18.62 4.67 -4.48
C SER A 112 18.29 6.10 -4.06
N TYR A 113 17.20 6.28 -3.31
CA TYR A 113 16.81 7.54 -2.69
C TYR A 113 17.05 7.46 -1.18
N GLN A 114 17.85 8.37 -0.64
CA GLN A 114 18.07 8.50 0.81
C GLN A 114 17.05 9.49 1.40
N LEU A 115 16.55 9.17 2.58
CA LEU A 115 15.65 10.02 3.35
C LEU A 115 16.47 11.02 4.15
N GLU A 116 16.21 12.31 3.93
CA GLU A 116 16.71 13.35 4.81
C GLU A 116 15.92 13.30 6.13
N ARG A 117 16.59 12.91 7.22
CA ARG A 117 16.00 13.02 8.57
C ARG A 117 16.06 14.50 8.97
N ARG A 118 14.89 15.11 9.12
CA ARG A 118 14.75 16.41 9.81
C ARG A 118 14.79 16.22 11.32
#